data_AF-A0A2S7QXP2-F1
#
_entry.id   AF-A0A2S7QXP2-F1
#
_cell.length_a   1.000
_cell.length_b   1.000
_cell.length_c   1.000
_cell.angle_alpha   90.00
_cell.angle_beta   90.00
_cell.angle_gamma   90.00
#
_symmetry.space_group_name_H-M   'P 1'
#
loop_
_entity.id
_entity.type
_entity.pdbx_description
1 polymer ?
#
loop_
_entity_poly.entity_id
_entity_poly.type
_entity_poly.pdbx_seq_one_letter_code
_entity_poly.pdbx_strand_id
1 'polypeptide(L)'
;MVITLVQFVVAILAICVGIYFTFPRTAKGNDGVREPPSGPTAIPFLGHIIGMTRRKFNYYVDLSHKTHLPILTLALPGTKMYIINSLSLIQSVQKQPRTLAFPPIEAKFANRVCGVSPEAHAICMNNVNGEDGNFGLSMDTYSALRDALSPGAGLDQMNRLMIQNVASSLDSLIPSGDKVVQIGLSAWLRDVVTFATTNSVYGPKNPFKRADIRDDFWYVHF
;
A
#
# COMPACT_ATOMS: atom_id res chain seq x y z
N MET A 1 -26.40 -38.42 -10.56
CA MET A 1 -25.76 -37.37 -9.73
C MET A 1 -24.26 -37.60 -9.50
N VAL A 2 -23.79 -38.84 -9.28
CA VAL A 2 -22.35 -39.14 -9.10
C VAL A 2 -21.55 -39.01 -10.42
N ILE A 3 -22.10 -39.47 -11.55
CA ILE A 3 -21.45 -39.40 -12.87
C ILE A 3 -21.16 -37.96 -13.30
N THR A 4 -22.08 -37.04 -13.03
CA THR A 4 -21.95 -35.60 -13.34
C THR A 4 -20.89 -34.92 -12.47
N LEU A 5 -20.73 -35.34 -11.21
CA LEU A 5 -19.67 -34.83 -10.33
C LEU A 5 -18.28 -35.30 -10.80
N VAL A 6 -18.15 -36.57 -11.19
CA VAL A 6 -16.89 -37.12 -11.70
C VAL A 6 -16.47 -36.44 -13.00
N GLN A 7 -17.39 -36.24 -13.95
CA GLN A 7 -17.12 -35.52 -15.20
C GLN A 7 -16.70 -34.07 -14.94
N PHE A 8 -17.33 -33.40 -13.98
CA PHE A 8 -16.98 -32.05 -13.58
C PHE A 8 -15.57 -31.96 -12.98
N VAL A 9 -15.21 -32.91 -12.09
CA VAL A 9 -13.87 -32.99 -11.51
C VAL A 9 -12.81 -33.27 -12.57
N VAL A 10 -13.07 -34.20 -13.50
CA VAL A 10 -12.16 -34.52 -14.60
C VAL A 10 -11.96 -33.32 -15.53
N ALA A 11 -13.02 -32.57 -15.84
CA ALA A 11 -12.93 -31.36 -16.65
C ALA A 11 -12.08 -30.27 -15.97
N ILE A 12 -12.27 -30.04 -14.66
CA ILE A 12 -11.46 -29.10 -13.89
C ILE A 12 -9.98 -29.52 -13.89
N LEU A 13 -9.70 -30.80 -13.66
CA LEU A 13 -8.34 -31.32 -13.68
C LEU A 13 -7.68 -31.16 -15.05
N ALA A 14 -8.39 -31.44 -16.13
CA ALA A 14 -7.90 -31.24 -17.49
C ALA A 14 -7.59 -29.76 -17.78
N ILE A 15 -8.43 -28.83 -17.32
CA ILE A 15 -8.19 -27.38 -17.44
C ILE A 15 -6.97 -26.96 -16.61
N CYS A 16 -6.86 -27.41 -15.36
CA CYS A 16 -5.70 -27.11 -14.50
C CYS A 16 -4.39 -27.64 -15.09
N VAL A 17 -4.42 -28.84 -15.66
CA VAL A 17 -3.27 -29.45 -16.36
C VAL A 17 -2.93 -28.67 -17.62
N GLY A 18 -3.93 -28.30 -18.42
CA GLY A 18 -3.74 -27.42 -19.59
C GLY A 18 -3.06 -26.11 -19.23
N ILE A 19 -3.57 -25.41 -18.20
CA ILE A 19 -3.01 -24.15 -17.69
C ILE A 19 -1.57 -24.34 -17.18
N TYR A 20 -1.28 -25.45 -16.50
CA TYR A 20 0.06 -25.78 -16.00
C TYR A 20 1.08 -25.96 -17.14
N PHE A 21 0.69 -26.63 -18.23
CA PHE A 21 1.57 -26.87 -19.38
C PHE A 21 1.68 -25.69 -20.34
N THR A 22 0.66 -24.82 -20.42
CA THR A 22 0.75 -23.54 -21.14
C THR A 22 1.50 -22.46 -20.37
N PHE A 23 1.88 -22.72 -19.11
CA PHE A 23 2.66 -21.77 -18.33
C PHE A 23 4.02 -21.53 -19.02
N PRO A 24 4.33 -20.30 -19.46
CA PRO A 24 5.59 -20.02 -20.10
C PRO A 24 6.72 -20.21 -19.08
N ARG A 25 7.43 -21.34 -19.16
CA ARG A 25 8.58 -21.64 -18.29
C ARG A 25 9.76 -20.68 -18.50
N THR A 26 9.72 -19.89 -19.56
CA THR A 26 10.59 -18.74 -19.79
C THR A 26 9.86 -17.80 -20.73
N ALA A 27 9.60 -16.56 -20.31
CA ALA A 27 9.18 -15.51 -21.22
C ALA A 27 10.37 -15.13 -22.12
N LYS A 28 10.52 -15.83 -23.25
CA LYS A 28 11.20 -15.24 -24.41
C LYS A 28 10.22 -14.26 -25.01
N GLY A 29 10.42 -12.96 -24.76
CA GLY A 29 9.75 -11.91 -25.51
C GLY A 29 10.14 -12.02 -26.98
N ASN A 30 9.20 -11.77 -27.89
CA ASN A 30 9.40 -11.93 -29.33
C ASN A 30 10.39 -10.91 -29.93
N ASP A 31 10.83 -9.91 -29.14
CA ASP A 31 11.50 -8.70 -29.65
C ASP A 31 12.89 -8.47 -29.02
N GLY A 32 13.54 -9.50 -28.47
CA GLY A 32 14.86 -9.38 -27.82
C GLY A 32 14.83 -8.74 -26.42
N VAL A 33 13.68 -8.20 -25.99
CA VAL A 33 13.43 -7.78 -24.61
C VAL A 33 13.18 -9.01 -23.75
N ARG A 34 14.10 -9.28 -22.81
CA ARG A 34 14.01 -10.41 -21.88
C ARG A 34 13.33 -9.97 -20.59
N GLU A 35 12.17 -10.54 -20.29
CA GLU A 35 11.52 -10.34 -18.98
C GLU A 35 12.39 -10.91 -17.84
N PRO A 36 12.28 -10.36 -16.61
CA PRO A 36 12.92 -10.93 -15.44
C PRO A 36 12.52 -12.40 -15.22
N PRO A 37 13.41 -13.24 -14.66
CA PRO A 37 13.10 -14.65 -14.38
C PRO A 37 11.88 -14.80 -13.49
N SER A 38 11.06 -15.83 -13.73
CA SER A 38 9.90 -16.11 -12.89
C SER A 38 10.32 -16.64 -11.51
N GLY A 39 9.64 -16.17 -10.46
CA GLY A 39 9.83 -16.68 -9.11
C GLY A 39 9.36 -18.13 -8.99
N PRO A 40 10.02 -18.98 -8.19
CA PRO A 40 9.61 -20.35 -7.98
C PRO A 40 8.25 -20.42 -7.27
N THR A 41 7.31 -21.19 -7.83
CA THR A 41 6.01 -21.49 -7.21
C THR A 41 5.65 -22.95 -7.42
N ALA A 42 5.03 -23.57 -6.42
CA ALA A 42 4.53 -24.94 -6.51
C ALA A 42 3.22 -25.05 -7.30
N ILE A 43 2.39 -24.01 -7.23
CA ILE A 43 1.09 -23.94 -7.90
C ILE A 43 1.14 -22.73 -8.85
N PRO A 44 1.03 -22.91 -10.18
CA PRO A 44 1.01 -21.80 -11.12
C PRO A 44 -0.13 -20.82 -10.81
N PHE A 45 0.14 -19.52 -10.96
CA PHE A 45 -0.76 -18.38 -10.69
C PHE A 45 -1.27 -18.22 -9.24
N LEU A 46 -1.60 -19.31 -8.55
CA LEU A 46 -2.17 -19.28 -7.19
C LEU A 46 -1.14 -19.43 -6.09
N GLY A 47 -0.01 -20.09 -6.33
CA GLY A 47 0.96 -20.38 -5.27
C GLY A 47 1.60 -19.12 -4.68
N HIS A 48 1.82 -18.08 -5.49
CA HIS A 48 2.25 -16.78 -5.00
C HIS A 48 1.16 -16.10 -4.15
N ILE A 49 -0.12 -16.15 -4.57
CA ILE A 49 -1.23 -15.62 -3.77
C ILE A 49 -1.32 -16.31 -2.41
N ILE A 50 -1.31 -17.65 -2.40
CA ILE A 50 -1.37 -18.43 -1.17
C ILE A 50 -0.19 -18.09 -0.25
N GLY A 51 1.01 -17.97 -0.82
CA GLY A 51 2.20 -17.54 -0.10
C GLY A 51 2.06 -16.16 0.53
N MET A 52 1.59 -15.19 -0.25
CA MET A 52 1.34 -13.81 0.20
C MET A 52 0.27 -13.76 1.30
N THR A 53 -0.83 -14.51 1.19
CA THR A 53 -1.87 -14.54 2.22
C THR A 53 -1.35 -15.15 3.53
N ARG A 54 -0.56 -16.22 3.46
CA ARG A 54 -0.05 -16.93 4.65
C ARG A 54 1.11 -16.22 5.34
N ARG A 55 2.07 -15.71 4.57
CA ARG A 55 3.33 -15.13 5.08
C ARG A 55 3.33 -13.61 5.02
N LYS A 56 2.32 -12.99 4.41
CA LYS A 56 2.20 -11.53 4.25
C LYS A 56 3.48 -10.96 3.63
N PHE A 57 4.02 -9.89 4.21
CA PHE A 57 5.27 -9.26 3.78
C PHE A 57 6.48 -10.21 3.78
N ASN A 58 6.51 -11.21 4.67
CA ASN A 58 7.64 -12.13 4.75
C ASN A 58 7.74 -13.04 3.51
N TYR A 59 6.66 -13.18 2.72
CA TYR A 59 6.69 -13.99 1.51
C TYR A 59 7.75 -13.50 0.50
N TYR A 60 7.80 -12.18 0.30
CA TYR A 60 8.73 -11.57 -0.65
C TYR A 60 10.18 -11.69 -0.17
N VAL A 61 10.38 -11.56 1.15
CA VAL A 61 11.68 -11.73 1.81
C VAL A 61 12.16 -13.18 1.65
N ASP A 62 11.31 -14.17 2.00
CA ASP A 62 11.61 -15.59 1.85
C ASP A 62 11.99 -15.94 0.40
N LEU A 63 11.28 -15.37 -0.58
CA LEU A 63 11.54 -15.60 -2.00
C LEU A 63 12.85 -14.96 -2.48
N SER A 64 13.16 -13.77 -1.98
CA SER A 64 14.44 -13.08 -2.24
C SER A 64 15.61 -13.91 -1.71
N HIS A 65 15.54 -14.37 -0.47
CA HIS A 65 16.56 -15.24 0.12
C HIS A 65 16.68 -16.60 -0.57
N LYS A 66 15.58 -17.18 -1.06
CA LYS A 66 15.63 -18.47 -1.74
C LYS A 66 16.26 -18.40 -3.14
N THR A 67 16.05 -17.29 -3.85
CA THR A 67 16.43 -17.17 -5.26
C THR A 67 17.73 -16.42 -5.48
N HIS A 68 18.06 -15.48 -4.58
CA HIS A 68 19.17 -14.53 -4.73
C HIS A 68 19.16 -13.76 -6.07
N LEU A 69 17.99 -13.66 -6.72
CA LEU A 69 17.84 -12.96 -7.99
C LEU A 69 17.71 -11.45 -7.75
N PRO A 70 18.39 -10.60 -8.54
CA PRO A 70 18.32 -9.14 -8.39
C PRO A 70 16.94 -8.57 -8.75
N ILE A 71 16.20 -9.26 -9.62
CA ILE A 71 14.82 -8.97 -10.00
C ILE A 71 14.13 -10.29 -10.39
N LEU A 72 12.86 -10.44 -10.03
CA LEU A 72 12.07 -11.62 -10.36
C LEU A 72 10.60 -11.27 -10.67
N THR A 73 9.93 -12.14 -11.41
CA THR A 73 8.54 -12.00 -11.84
C THR A 73 7.62 -12.94 -11.05
N LEU A 74 6.61 -12.41 -10.38
CA LEU A 74 5.49 -13.18 -9.86
C LEU A 74 4.34 -13.16 -10.88
N ALA A 75 3.99 -14.34 -11.40
CA ALA A 75 2.78 -14.49 -12.21
C ALA A 75 1.57 -14.61 -11.27
N LEU A 76 0.66 -13.63 -11.34
CA LEU A 76 -0.60 -13.61 -10.62
C LEU A 76 -1.76 -13.76 -11.63
N PRO A 77 -2.97 -14.13 -11.20
CA PRO A 77 -4.14 -14.12 -12.08
C PRO A 77 -4.39 -12.71 -12.60
N GLY A 78 -4.34 -12.55 -13.93
CA GLY A 78 -4.62 -11.27 -14.60
C GLY A 78 -3.52 -10.20 -14.51
N THR A 79 -2.39 -10.44 -13.82
CA THR A 79 -1.29 -9.46 -13.74
C THR A 79 0.07 -10.11 -13.44
N LYS A 80 1.15 -9.38 -13.70
CA LYS A 80 2.51 -9.74 -13.28
C LYS A 80 3.01 -8.71 -12.28
N MET A 81 3.63 -9.17 -11.21
CA MET A 81 4.29 -8.32 -10.23
C MET A 81 5.80 -8.55 -10.31
N TYR A 82 6.58 -7.49 -10.48
CA TYR A 82 8.03 -7.56 -10.52
C TYR A 82 8.61 -7.17 -9.16
N ILE A 83 9.36 -8.09 -8.53
CA ILE A 83 10.07 -7.81 -7.27
C ILE A 83 11.51 -7.47 -7.59
N ILE A 84 11.97 -6.33 -7.09
CA ILE A 84 13.34 -5.86 -7.25
C ILE A 84 14.06 -6.02 -5.91
N ASN A 85 15.12 -6.83 -5.89
CA ASN A 85 15.92 -7.13 -4.70
C ASN A 85 17.31 -6.45 -4.73
N SER A 86 17.68 -5.82 -5.86
CA SER A 86 18.97 -5.13 -6.02
C SER A 86 18.84 -3.62 -5.75
N LEU A 87 19.73 -3.09 -4.90
CA LEU A 87 19.82 -1.64 -4.63
C LEU A 87 20.05 -0.81 -5.88
N SER A 88 20.91 -1.27 -6.80
CA SER A 88 21.19 -0.52 -8.03
C SER A 88 19.97 -0.43 -8.94
N LEU A 89 19.18 -1.51 -9.03
CA LEU A 89 17.95 -1.53 -9.81
C LEU A 89 16.84 -0.68 -9.16
N ILE A 90 16.71 -0.71 -7.82
CA ILE A 90 15.76 0.12 -7.09
C ILE A 90 16.01 1.60 -7.40
N GLN A 91 17.26 2.05 -7.34
CA GLN A 91 17.64 3.43 -7.65
C GLN A 91 17.31 3.80 -9.12
N SER A 92 17.58 2.90 -10.07
CA SER A 92 17.25 3.12 -11.48
C SER A 92 15.74 3.23 -11.72
N VAL A 93 14.93 2.44 -11.02
CA VAL A 93 13.46 2.44 -11.13
C VAL A 93 12.86 3.68 -10.48
N GLN A 94 13.32 4.07 -9.30
CA GLN A 94 12.83 5.27 -8.60
C GLN A 94 13.05 6.56 -9.39
N LYS A 95 14.05 6.58 -10.29
CA LYS A 95 14.32 7.72 -11.20
C LYS A 95 13.40 7.75 -12.43
N GLN A 96 12.45 6.82 -12.58
CA GLN A 96 11.53 6.73 -13.72
C GLN A 96 10.06 6.91 -13.30
N PRO A 97 9.69 8.03 -12.65
CA PRO A 97 8.37 8.21 -12.04
C PRO A 97 7.22 8.29 -13.04
N ARG A 98 7.48 8.54 -14.33
CA ARG A 98 6.46 8.55 -15.39
C ARG A 98 6.23 7.16 -15.97
N THR A 99 7.30 6.43 -16.29
CA THR A 99 7.22 5.08 -16.88
C THR A 99 6.73 4.05 -15.87
N LEU A 100 7.15 4.18 -14.61
CA LEU A 100 6.76 3.31 -13.50
C LEU A 100 5.92 4.12 -12.50
N ALA A 101 4.80 4.64 -13.01
CA ALA A 101 3.93 5.55 -12.28
C ALA A 101 3.23 4.87 -11.10
N PHE A 102 3.44 5.43 -9.91
CA PHE A 102 2.72 5.07 -8.68
C PHE A 102 1.35 5.79 -8.51
N PRO A 103 1.13 7.03 -8.99
CA PRO A 103 -0.13 7.74 -8.77
C PRO A 103 -1.41 6.98 -9.19
N PRO A 104 -1.46 6.21 -10.28
CA PRO A 104 -2.66 5.42 -10.62
C PRO A 104 -2.99 4.33 -9.59
N ILE A 105 -1.97 3.80 -8.91
CA ILE A 105 -2.15 2.81 -7.84
C ILE A 105 -2.74 3.50 -6.62
N GLU A 106 -2.20 4.66 -6.25
CA GLU A 106 -2.73 5.48 -5.15
C GLU A 106 -4.18 5.90 -5.40
N ALA A 107 -4.49 6.41 -6.60
CA ALA A 107 -5.84 6.86 -6.96
C ALA A 107 -6.86 5.71 -6.86
N LYS A 108 -6.51 4.50 -7.29
CA LYS A 108 -7.36 3.31 -7.11
C LYS A 108 -7.56 2.95 -5.65
N PHE A 109 -6.51 3.02 -4.85
CA PHE A 109 -6.53 2.68 -3.42
C PHE A 109 -7.30 3.70 -2.59
N ALA A 110 -7.17 4.99 -2.93
CA ALA A 110 -7.86 6.10 -2.26
C ALA A 110 -9.38 5.88 -2.22
N ASN A 111 -10.00 5.40 -3.30
CA ASN A 111 -11.45 5.14 -3.28
C ASN A 111 -11.81 3.99 -2.36
N ARG A 112 -10.95 2.97 -2.29
CA ARG A 112 -11.23 1.78 -1.49
C ARG A 112 -11.11 2.07 0.00
N VAL A 113 -10.16 2.92 0.39
CA VAL A 113 -9.89 3.23 1.80
C VAL A 113 -10.70 4.42 2.29
N CYS A 114 -10.83 5.47 1.48
CA CYS A 114 -11.48 6.71 1.91
C CYS A 114 -12.99 6.75 1.61
N GLY A 115 -13.53 5.72 0.94
CA GLY A 115 -14.97 5.61 0.68
C GLY A 115 -15.55 6.78 -0.14
N VAL A 116 -14.78 7.28 -1.12
CA VAL A 116 -15.18 8.46 -1.91
C VAL A 116 -16.33 8.15 -2.87
N SER A 117 -17.12 9.15 -3.24
CA SER A 117 -18.22 8.98 -4.21
C SER A 117 -17.70 8.64 -5.61
N PRO A 118 -18.52 8.06 -6.50
CA PRO A 118 -18.14 7.80 -7.89
C PRO A 118 -17.65 9.06 -8.64
N GLU A 119 -18.24 10.20 -8.35
CA GLU A 119 -17.87 11.50 -8.93
C GLU A 119 -16.48 11.93 -8.44
N ALA A 120 -16.22 11.84 -7.13
CA ALA A 120 -14.91 12.14 -6.56
C ALA A 120 -13.83 11.19 -7.09
N HIS A 121 -14.17 9.91 -7.24
CA HIS A 121 -13.29 8.92 -7.85
C HIS A 121 -12.91 9.30 -9.29
N ALA A 122 -13.89 9.71 -10.11
CA ALA A 122 -13.63 10.13 -11.48
C ALA A 122 -12.67 11.33 -11.54
N ILE A 123 -12.81 12.27 -10.60
CA ILE A 123 -11.88 13.41 -10.46
C ILE A 123 -10.48 12.93 -10.06
N CYS A 124 -10.37 12.04 -9.08
CA CYS A 124 -9.08 11.48 -8.63
C CYS A 124 -8.35 10.72 -9.75
N MET A 125 -9.09 10.05 -10.64
CA MET A 125 -8.53 9.28 -11.75
C MET A 125 -8.16 10.12 -12.98
N ASN A 126 -8.53 11.39 -13.01
CA ASN A 126 -8.25 12.27 -14.13
C ASN A 126 -6.77 12.67 -14.19
N ASN A 127 -6.13 12.48 -15.35
CA ASN A 127 -4.72 12.81 -15.61
C ASN A 127 -3.74 12.33 -14.51
N VAL A 128 -3.96 11.14 -13.95
CA VAL A 128 -3.14 10.59 -12.84
C VAL A 128 -1.66 10.46 -13.17
N ASN A 129 -1.29 10.34 -14.44
CA ASN A 129 0.11 10.24 -14.88
C ASN A 129 0.71 11.58 -15.33
N GLY A 130 -0.08 12.65 -15.39
CA GLY A 130 0.36 13.96 -15.89
C GLY A 130 0.72 13.96 -17.38
N GLU A 131 0.20 13.00 -18.16
CA GLU A 131 0.49 12.87 -19.59
C GLU A 131 -0.27 13.92 -20.42
N ASP A 132 -1.44 14.34 -19.96
CA ASP A 132 -2.30 15.31 -20.66
C ASP A 132 -1.95 16.77 -20.34
N GLY A 133 -0.92 17.00 -19.53
CA GLY A 133 -0.49 18.34 -19.10
C GLY A 133 -0.36 18.47 -17.58
N ASN A 134 -0.09 19.69 -17.12
CA ASN A 134 0.15 20.00 -15.69
C ASN A 134 -1.15 20.34 -14.96
N PHE A 135 -2.07 19.39 -14.89
CA PHE A 135 -3.32 19.51 -14.15
C PHE A 135 -3.72 18.15 -13.58
N GLY A 136 -4.61 18.13 -12.59
CA GLY A 136 -5.21 16.92 -12.07
C GLY A 136 -4.92 16.75 -10.59
N LEU A 137 -5.93 16.30 -9.85
CA LEU A 137 -5.93 16.31 -8.40
C LEU A 137 -4.73 15.56 -7.80
N SER A 138 -4.32 14.45 -8.42
CA SER A 138 -3.18 13.67 -7.95
C SER A 138 -1.87 14.47 -8.01
N MET A 139 -1.61 15.16 -9.13
CA MET A 139 -0.38 15.96 -9.29
C MET A 139 -0.39 17.20 -8.41
N ASP A 140 -1.54 17.87 -8.33
CA ASP A 140 -1.72 19.05 -7.48
C ASP A 140 -1.51 18.69 -5.99
N THR A 141 -1.95 17.49 -5.58
CA THR A 141 -1.74 16.99 -4.22
C THR A 141 -0.26 16.83 -3.89
N TYR A 142 0.57 16.30 -4.81
CA TYR A 142 2.01 16.17 -4.57
C TYR A 142 2.69 17.54 -4.43
N SER A 143 2.31 18.52 -5.25
CA SER A 143 2.84 19.89 -5.12
C SER A 143 2.44 20.49 -3.78
N ALA A 144 1.14 20.44 -3.45
CA ALA A 144 0.62 21.00 -2.21
C ALA A 144 1.26 20.36 -0.96
N LEU A 145 1.42 19.03 -0.97
CA LEU A 145 2.11 18.31 0.11
C LEU A 145 3.57 18.74 0.22
N ARG A 146 4.28 18.84 -0.91
CA ARG A 146 5.68 19.27 -0.92
C ARG A 146 5.82 20.69 -0.39
N ASP A 147 4.97 21.61 -0.81
CA ASP A 147 5.03 23.01 -0.39
C ASP A 147 4.74 23.14 1.11
N ALA A 148 3.73 22.42 1.61
CA ALA A 148 3.37 22.43 3.03
C ALA A 148 4.43 21.77 3.94
N LEU A 149 5.09 20.72 3.45
CA LEU A 149 6.05 19.91 4.22
C LEU A 149 7.52 20.28 3.94
N SER A 150 7.78 21.28 3.10
CA SER A 150 9.13 21.79 2.90
C SER A 150 9.57 22.61 4.13
N PRO A 151 10.89 22.68 4.42
CA PRO A 151 11.40 23.52 5.48
C PRO A 151 10.90 24.97 5.35
N GLY A 152 10.29 25.48 6.42
CA GLY A 152 9.69 26.82 6.43
C GLY A 152 8.61 26.96 7.50
N ALA A 153 8.00 28.15 7.53
CA ALA A 153 7.07 28.54 8.60
C ALA A 153 5.85 27.61 8.75
N GLY A 154 5.33 27.05 7.65
CA GLY A 154 4.21 26.11 7.68
C GLY A 154 4.54 24.82 8.42
N LEU A 155 5.64 24.16 8.04
CA LEU A 155 6.12 22.97 8.72
C LEU A 155 6.50 23.25 10.18
N ASP A 156 7.13 24.40 10.45
CA ASP A 156 7.50 24.80 11.81
C ASP A 156 6.28 24.96 12.72
N GLN A 157 5.19 25.54 12.19
CA GLN A 157 3.93 25.67 12.90
C GLN A 157 3.30 24.29 13.17
N MET A 158 3.27 23.41 12.17
CA MET A 158 2.75 22.05 12.34
C MET A 158 3.54 21.28 13.41
N ASN A 159 4.87 21.36 13.37
CA ASN A 159 5.75 20.73 14.36
C ASN A 159 5.53 21.28 15.76
N ARG A 160 5.43 22.61 15.91
CA ARG A 160 5.15 23.25 17.20
C ARG A 160 3.83 22.77 17.80
N LEU A 161 2.77 22.73 16.99
CA LEU A 161 1.47 22.22 17.43
C LEU A 161 1.56 20.75 17.82
N MET A 162 2.21 19.91 17.01
CA MET A 162 2.36 18.49 17.32
C MET A 162 3.10 18.27 18.65
N ILE A 163 4.23 18.96 18.88
CA ILE A 163 5.00 18.88 20.13
C ILE A 163 4.16 19.33 21.32
N GLN A 164 3.41 20.44 21.19
CA GLN A 164 2.53 20.92 22.25
C GLN A 164 1.45 19.89 22.60
N ASN A 165 0.79 19.29 21.61
CA ASN A 165 -0.24 18.26 21.87
C ASN A 165 0.36 17.02 22.55
N VAL A 166 1.56 16.58 22.15
CA VAL A 166 2.26 15.45 22.77
C VAL A 166 2.65 15.78 24.21
N ALA A 167 3.23 16.96 24.45
CA ALA A 167 3.61 17.41 25.79
C ALA A 167 2.40 17.46 26.73
N SER A 168 1.29 18.07 26.30
CA SER A 168 0.06 18.10 27.10
C SER A 168 -0.51 16.70 27.37
N SER A 169 -0.36 15.77 26.43
CA SER A 169 -0.78 14.38 26.63
C SER A 169 0.08 13.65 27.66
N LEU A 170 1.38 13.94 27.70
CA LEU A 170 2.31 13.42 28.71
C LEU A 170 2.03 14.02 30.09
N ASP A 171 1.83 15.34 30.18
CA ASP A 171 1.51 16.02 31.44
C ASP A 171 0.20 15.49 32.04
N SER A 172 -0.74 15.08 31.19
CA SER A 172 -2.04 14.53 31.59
C SER A 172 -2.00 13.04 31.94
N LEU A 173 -0.86 12.34 31.80
CA LEU A 173 -0.77 10.90 32.10
C LEU A 173 -0.96 10.59 33.59
N ILE A 174 -0.65 11.54 34.47
CA ILE A 174 -0.74 11.37 35.92
C ILE A 174 -1.73 12.41 36.47
N PRO A 175 -3.06 12.20 36.33
CA PRO A 175 -4.05 13.24 36.62
C PRO A 175 -4.24 13.51 38.11
N SER A 176 -3.84 12.59 38.98
CA SER A 176 -4.36 12.50 40.37
C SER A 176 -3.31 12.67 41.47
N GLY A 177 -2.05 13.03 41.13
CA GLY A 177 -0.96 13.08 42.11
C GLY A 177 -0.37 11.71 42.49
N ASP A 178 -0.78 10.66 41.79
CA ASP A 178 -0.17 9.33 41.90
C ASP A 178 1.30 9.37 41.45
N LYS A 179 2.16 8.55 42.06
CA LYS A 179 3.58 8.46 41.62
C LYS A 179 3.76 7.57 40.40
N VAL A 180 2.81 6.66 40.14
CA VAL A 180 2.86 5.66 39.08
C VAL A 180 1.44 5.42 38.57
N VAL A 181 1.29 5.33 37.25
CA VAL A 181 0.04 5.02 36.57
C VAL A 181 0.26 3.85 35.61
N GLN A 182 -0.75 2.98 35.48
CA GLN A 182 -0.76 1.94 34.45
C GLN A 182 -1.63 2.40 33.29
N ILE A 183 -1.10 2.31 32.07
CA ILE A 183 -1.81 2.67 30.85
C ILE A 183 -1.72 1.56 29.82
N GLY A 184 -2.74 1.47 28.96
CA GLY A 184 -2.64 0.71 27.72
C GLY A 184 -1.79 1.46 26.71
N LEU A 185 -0.47 1.21 26.69
CA LEU A 185 0.50 1.95 25.88
C LEU A 185 0.09 2.06 24.40
N SER A 186 -0.37 0.96 23.79
CA SER A 186 -0.79 0.97 22.38
C SER A 186 -2.02 1.85 22.14
N ALA A 187 -3.04 1.77 23.00
CA ALA A 187 -4.24 2.60 22.87
C ALA A 187 -3.92 4.08 23.08
N TRP A 188 -3.10 4.38 24.09
CA TRP A 188 -2.64 5.75 24.35
C TRP A 188 -1.82 6.32 23.19
N LEU A 189 -0.86 5.56 22.64
CA LEU A 189 -0.07 5.99 21.49
C LEU A 189 -0.94 6.24 20.26
N ARG A 190 -1.93 5.37 19.99
CA ARG A 190 -2.87 5.56 18.88
C ARG A 190 -3.64 6.86 19.03
N ASP A 191 -4.18 7.13 20.22
CA ASP A 191 -4.94 8.36 20.48
C ASP A 191 -4.08 9.61 20.34
N VAL A 192 -2.93 9.64 21.02
CA VAL A 192 -2.02 10.80 21.04
C VAL A 192 -1.46 11.11 19.66
N VAL A 193 -0.95 10.11 18.94
CA VAL A 193 -0.35 10.33 17.61
C VAL A 193 -1.43 10.76 16.62
N THR A 194 -2.56 10.07 16.57
CA THR A 194 -3.67 10.45 15.67
C THR A 194 -4.15 11.85 15.97
N PHE A 195 -4.41 12.19 17.22
CA PHE A 195 -4.88 13.52 17.59
C PHE A 195 -3.85 14.61 17.29
N ALA A 196 -2.60 14.45 17.74
CA ALA A 196 -1.57 15.47 17.57
C ALA A 196 -1.28 15.77 16.09
N THR A 197 -1.20 14.73 15.25
CA THR A 197 -0.98 14.88 13.80
C THR A 197 -2.17 15.50 13.10
N THR A 198 -3.39 15.02 13.37
CA THR A 198 -4.58 15.55 12.69
C THR A 198 -4.90 16.98 13.14
N ASN A 199 -4.60 17.33 14.39
CA ASN A 199 -4.79 18.68 14.91
C ASN A 199 -3.79 19.68 14.31
N SER A 200 -2.55 19.25 14.02
CA SER A 200 -1.58 20.10 13.33
C SER A 200 -1.94 20.32 11.85
N VAL A 201 -2.61 19.37 11.20
CA VAL A 201 -3.06 19.47 9.81
C VAL A 201 -4.38 20.23 9.66
N TYR A 202 -5.43 19.83 10.38
CA TYR A 202 -6.78 20.39 10.21
C TYR A 202 -7.06 21.63 11.10
N GLY A 203 -6.22 21.87 12.10
CA GLY A 203 -6.37 22.99 13.01
C GLY A 203 -7.69 22.97 13.81
N PRO A 204 -8.33 24.13 14.05
CA PRO A 204 -9.50 24.23 14.93
C PRO A 204 -10.68 23.32 14.55
N LYS A 205 -10.84 23.00 13.26
CA LYS A 205 -11.94 22.17 12.73
C LYS A 205 -11.58 20.69 12.60
N ASN A 206 -10.52 20.23 13.28
CA ASN A 206 -10.10 18.84 13.25
C ASN A 206 -11.25 17.89 13.64
N PRO A 207 -11.76 17.03 12.73
CA PRO A 207 -12.83 16.09 13.05
C PRO A 207 -12.38 15.04 14.08
N PHE A 208 -11.08 14.73 14.13
CA PHE A 208 -10.48 13.82 15.10
C PHE A 208 -10.42 14.42 16.52
N LYS A 209 -10.93 15.63 16.78
CA LYS A 209 -11.21 16.07 18.16
C LYS A 209 -12.26 15.19 18.85
N ARG A 210 -13.17 14.64 18.05
CA ARG A 210 -14.17 13.67 18.49
C ARG A 210 -13.53 12.29 18.67
N ALA A 211 -13.73 11.68 19.85
CA ALA A 211 -13.14 10.39 20.18
C ALA A 211 -13.69 9.25 19.30
N ASP A 212 -14.99 9.25 19.03
CA ASP A 212 -15.64 8.26 18.16
C ASP A 212 -15.04 8.24 16.74
N ILE A 213 -14.72 9.41 16.18
CA ILE A 213 -14.05 9.50 14.87
C ILE A 213 -12.62 8.95 14.91
N ARG A 214 -11.88 9.17 16.02
CA ARG A 214 -10.53 8.61 16.18
C ARG A 214 -10.58 7.09 16.32
N ASP A 215 -11.53 6.59 17.08
CA ASP A 215 -11.72 5.15 17.28
C ASP A 215 -12.09 4.48 15.95
N ASP A 216 -13.06 5.03 15.21
CA ASP A 216 -13.51 4.51 13.91
C ASP A 216 -12.41 4.49 12.85
N PHE A 217 -11.54 5.51 12.79
CA PHE A 217 -10.37 5.54 11.89
C PHE A 217 -9.49 4.29 12.06
N TRP A 218 -9.45 3.77 13.27
CA TRP A 218 -8.61 2.68 13.72
C TRP A 218 -9.30 1.30 13.62
N TYR A 219 -10.57 1.26 13.21
CA TYR A 219 -11.35 0.05 12.92
C TYR A 219 -11.39 -0.32 11.42
N VAL A 220 -10.83 0.50 10.53
CA VAL A 220 -10.86 0.25 9.08
C VAL A 220 -10.19 -1.09 8.76
N HIS A 221 -10.98 -2.05 8.26
CA HIS A 221 -10.51 -3.33 7.77
C HIS A 221 -9.91 -3.17 6.36
N PHE A 222 -8.60 -3.44 6.23
CA PHE A 222 -7.90 -3.56 4.95
C PHE A 222 -8.09 -4.96 4.34
#